data_AF-A0A183B3D3-F1
#
_entry.id   AF-A0A183B3D3-F1
#
_cell.length_a   1.000
_cell.length_b   1.000
_cell.length_c   1.000
_cell.angle_alpha   90.00
_cell.angle_beta   90.00
_cell.angle_gamma   90.00
#
_symmetry.space_group_name_H-M   'P 1'
#
loop_
_entity.id
_entity.type
_entity.pdbx_description
1 polymer ?
#
loop_
_entity_poly.entity_id
_entity_poly.type
_entity_poly.pdbx_seq_one_letter_code
_entity_poly.pdbx_strand_id
1 'polypeptide(L)'
;MDLSATGVNQPNGFGSHCDTQPVWSSTVIPKPYVRKQWRLCKYARIYRILLWKNWLIRRRSPVLLIAELLFPLLFVLILAAFRLHTPVYKEPACHVQSQSMPSMGLLHYVQSMLCNFNYTCYDEDPNPLTLLQPETPLFYLVRNLTTLLADEDVREL
;
A
#
# COMPACT_ATOMS: atom_id res chain seq x y z
N MET A 1 42.85 76.62 -2.03
CA MET A 1 41.45 76.44 -1.59
C MET A 1 40.74 75.82 -2.80
N ASP A 2 40.49 74.53 -2.96
CA ASP A 2 40.64 73.36 -2.11
C ASP A 2 40.51 72.09 -3.00
N LEU A 3 41.25 71.05 -2.59
CA LEU A 3 40.94 69.62 -2.63
C LEU A 3 40.79 68.80 -3.94
N SER A 4 41.63 67.76 -3.96
CA SER A 4 41.76 66.57 -4.81
C SER A 4 40.55 65.61 -4.77
N ALA A 5 40.31 64.84 -5.85
CA ALA A 5 40.28 63.36 -5.85
C ALA A 5 39.65 62.71 -7.13
N THR A 6 40.48 61.96 -7.86
CA THR A 6 40.30 60.61 -8.50
C THR A 6 38.92 60.15 -9.01
N GLY A 7 38.78 59.78 -10.31
CA GLY A 7 38.85 58.37 -10.80
C GLY A 7 37.44 57.72 -10.89
N VAL A 8 37.02 56.83 -11.80
CA VAL A 8 37.65 55.71 -12.50
C VAL A 8 36.70 55.21 -13.62
N ASN A 9 37.30 54.68 -14.70
CA ASN A 9 36.69 53.97 -15.83
C ASN A 9 35.74 52.82 -15.45
N GLN A 10 34.71 52.65 -16.27
CA GLN A 10 33.73 51.56 -16.25
C GLN A 10 34.16 50.44 -17.21
N PRO A 11 34.29 49.17 -16.78
CA PRO A 11 34.35 48.05 -17.71
C PRO A 11 33.02 47.30 -17.74
N ASN A 12 32.54 47.07 -18.96
CA ASN A 12 31.41 46.22 -19.28
C ASN A 12 31.73 44.76 -18.93
N GLY A 13 30.88 44.13 -18.11
CA GLY A 13 31.00 42.72 -17.78
C GLY A 13 29.65 42.16 -17.34
N PHE A 14 29.14 41.20 -18.10
CA PHE A 14 27.95 40.40 -17.81
C PHE A 14 28.27 39.46 -16.64
N GLY A 15 28.32 40.03 -15.43
CA GLY A 15 28.62 39.34 -14.18
C GLY A 15 27.34 38.99 -13.44
N SER A 16 27.14 37.70 -13.21
CA SER A 16 26.10 37.13 -12.35
C SER A 16 25.96 37.90 -11.04
N HIS A 17 24.74 38.35 -10.79
CA HIS A 17 24.27 39.13 -9.65
C HIS A 17 24.51 38.41 -8.30
N CYS A 18 25.76 38.35 -7.82
CA CYS A 18 26.09 37.90 -6.47
C CYS A 18 27.45 38.44 -5.97
N ASP A 19 27.89 39.60 -6.48
CA ASP A 19 28.99 40.36 -5.87
C ASP A 19 28.59 41.84 -5.80
N THR A 20 27.90 42.19 -4.71
CA THR A 20 27.87 43.56 -4.19
C THR A 20 27.64 43.46 -2.69
N GLN A 21 28.72 43.61 -1.91
CA GLN A 21 28.58 44.08 -0.53
C GLN A 21 28.32 45.59 -0.59
N PRO A 22 27.28 46.13 0.06
CA PRO A 22 27.25 47.56 0.35
C PRO A 22 28.13 47.84 1.57
N VAL A 23 29.11 48.70 1.32
CA VAL A 23 29.98 49.37 2.27
C VAL A 23 29.20 50.53 2.93
N TRP A 24 29.28 50.62 4.27
CA TRP A 24 28.74 51.63 5.21
C TRP A 24 27.21 51.82 5.31
N SER A 25 26.60 51.32 6.39
CA SER A 25 25.58 52.08 7.14
C SER A 25 25.42 51.49 8.54
N SER A 26 25.80 52.26 9.56
CA SER A 26 25.62 51.92 10.96
C SER A 26 24.12 51.77 11.30
N THR A 27 23.81 50.84 12.21
CA THR A 27 22.49 50.56 12.83
C THR A 27 21.40 49.89 11.98
N VAL A 28 21.58 48.60 11.65
CA VAL A 28 20.46 47.64 11.56
C VAL A 28 20.95 46.26 12.03
N ILE A 29 20.21 45.66 12.96
CA ILE A 29 20.44 44.34 13.58
C ILE A 29 20.66 43.26 12.49
N PRO A 30 21.79 42.52 12.46
CA PRO A 30 21.98 41.46 11.48
C PRO A 30 21.08 40.26 11.80
N LYS A 31 20.10 39.96 10.94
CA LYS A 31 19.30 38.72 11.05
C LYS A 31 20.21 37.48 10.84
N PRO A 32 20.05 36.40 11.63
CA PRO A 32 20.90 35.21 11.56
C PRO A 32 20.51 34.28 10.40
N TYR A 33 20.26 34.82 9.20
CA TYR A 33 19.96 34.03 7.99
C TYR A 33 20.97 34.24 6.84
N VAL A 34 22.02 35.04 6.99
CA VAL A 34 22.93 35.37 5.87
C VAL A 34 24.09 34.38 5.63
N ARG A 35 24.16 33.24 6.35
CA ARG A 35 25.17 32.18 6.13
C ARG A 35 24.65 30.98 5.28
N LYS A 36 23.38 30.96 4.89
CA LYS A 36 22.79 29.87 4.09
C LYS A 36 22.95 30.08 2.57
N GLN A 37 23.01 31.33 2.13
CA GLN A 37 22.96 31.68 0.70
C GLN A 37 24.17 31.18 -0.09
N TRP A 38 25.39 31.31 0.46
CA TRP A 38 26.63 30.81 -0.14
C TRP A 38 26.65 29.29 -0.36
N ARG A 39 26.00 28.53 0.54
CA ARG A 39 25.90 27.07 0.45
C ARG A 39 24.94 26.67 -0.67
N LEU A 40 23.79 27.33 -0.79
CA LEU A 40 22.78 27.04 -1.81
C LEU A 40 23.28 27.28 -3.23
N CYS A 41 24.02 28.35 -3.49
CA CYS A 41 24.61 28.61 -4.82
C CYS A 41 25.65 27.55 -5.21
N LYS A 42 26.45 27.07 -4.25
CA LYS A 42 27.40 25.98 -4.46
C LYS A 42 26.67 24.67 -4.81
N TYR A 43 25.60 24.34 -4.08
CA TYR A 43 24.78 23.17 -4.38
C TYR A 43 24.07 23.29 -5.74
N ALA A 44 23.51 24.45 -6.08
CA ALA A 44 22.83 24.68 -7.36
C ALA A 44 23.76 24.44 -8.57
N ARG A 45 25.02 24.87 -8.50
CA ARG A 45 26.02 24.63 -9.55
C ARG A 45 26.30 23.14 -9.74
N ILE A 46 26.41 22.39 -8.64
CA ILE A 46 26.61 20.94 -8.63
C ILE A 46 25.38 20.26 -9.23
N TYR A 47 24.16 20.55 -8.73
CA TYR A 47 22.92 20.01 -9.27
C TYR A 47 22.77 20.24 -10.78
N ARG A 48 23.11 21.43 -11.27
CA ARG A 48 23.08 21.74 -12.71
C ARG A 48 24.02 20.85 -13.53
N ILE A 49 25.21 20.54 -13.03
CA ILE A 49 26.19 19.66 -13.69
C ILE A 49 25.70 18.20 -13.68
N LEU A 50 25.13 17.74 -12.56
CA LEU A 50 24.54 16.40 -12.46
C LEU A 50 23.36 16.22 -13.42
N LEU A 51 22.48 17.22 -13.51
CA LEU A 51 21.35 17.20 -14.43
C LEU A 51 21.81 17.25 -15.88
N TRP A 52 22.80 18.09 -16.21
CA TRP A 52 23.35 18.16 -17.57
C TRP A 52 23.98 16.83 -18.01
N LYS A 53 24.73 16.17 -17.13
CA LYS A 53 25.33 14.85 -17.40
C LYS A 53 24.26 13.78 -17.58
N ASN A 54 23.24 13.73 -16.72
CA ASN A 54 22.11 12.81 -16.86
C ASN A 54 21.29 13.07 -18.13
N TRP A 55 21.10 14.34 -18.49
CA TRP A 55 20.39 14.72 -19.70
C TRP A 55 21.16 14.36 -20.97
N LEU A 56 22.49 14.55 -20.99
CA LEU A 56 23.32 14.15 -22.14
C LEU A 56 23.32 12.63 -22.35
N ILE A 57 23.30 11.85 -21.26
CA ILE A 57 23.20 10.38 -21.30
C ILE A 57 21.84 9.98 -21.90
N ARG A 58 20.73 10.55 -21.42
CA ARG A 58 19.39 10.31 -21.99
C ARG A 58 19.26 10.76 -23.45
N ARG A 59 19.95 11.83 -23.85
CA ARG A 59 19.94 12.34 -25.23
C ARG A 59 20.72 11.45 -26.19
N ARG A 60 21.73 10.71 -25.72
CA ARG A 60 22.51 9.74 -26.52
C ARG A 60 21.79 8.41 -26.69
N SER A 61 20.85 8.05 -25.81
CA SER A 61 20.06 6.82 -25.87
C SER A 61 18.55 7.08 -25.94
N PRO A 62 18.03 7.70 -27.02
CA PRO A 62 16.60 7.95 -27.17
C PRO A 62 15.78 6.65 -27.11
N VAL A 63 16.35 5.53 -27.56
CA VAL A 63 15.73 4.20 -27.49
C VAL A 63 15.45 3.78 -26.05
N LEU A 64 16.38 4.02 -25.11
CA LEU A 64 16.20 3.65 -23.70
C LEU A 64 15.14 4.52 -23.03
N LEU A 65 15.09 5.81 -23.38
CA LEU A 65 14.07 6.75 -22.89
C LEU A 65 12.68 6.36 -23.40
N ILE A 66 12.57 6.04 -24.69
CA ILE A 66 11.32 5.57 -25.30
C ILE A 66 10.89 4.25 -24.67
N ALA A 67 11.81 3.30 -24.44
CA ALA A 67 11.50 2.04 -23.76
C ALA A 67 11.04 2.27 -22.32
N GLU A 68 11.70 3.15 -21.56
CA GLU A 68 11.35 3.47 -20.18
C GLU A 68 9.99 4.19 -20.06
N LEU A 69 9.58 4.95 -21.08
CA LEU A 69 8.25 5.59 -21.14
C LEU A 69 7.18 4.64 -21.69
N LEU A 70 7.52 3.81 -22.68
CA LEU A 70 6.63 2.81 -23.24
C LEU A 70 6.32 1.72 -22.21
N PHE A 71 7.30 1.32 -21.39
CA PHE A 71 7.12 0.27 -20.39
C PHE A 71 5.93 0.51 -19.42
N PRO A 72 5.81 1.66 -18.72
CA PRO A 72 4.65 1.92 -17.86
C PRO A 72 3.35 2.04 -18.65
N LEU A 73 3.40 2.57 -19.88
CA LEU A 73 2.21 2.70 -20.74
C LEU A 73 1.70 1.33 -21.22
N LEU A 74 2.60 0.48 -21.70
CA LEU A 74 2.32 -0.90 -22.09
C LEU A 74 1.79 -1.70 -20.91
N PHE A 75 2.41 -1.58 -19.73
CA PHE A 75 1.97 -2.29 -18.53
C PHE A 75 0.52 -1.97 -18.17
N VAL A 76 0.15 -0.67 -18.18
CA VAL A 76 -1.23 -0.25 -17.93
C VAL A 76 -2.19 -0.76 -19.01
N LEU A 77 -1.80 -0.68 -20.28
CA LEU A 77 -2.64 -1.18 -21.38
C LEU A 77 -2.87 -2.69 -21.31
N ILE A 78 -1.83 -3.47 -21.00
CA ILE A 78 -1.94 -4.93 -20.81
C ILE A 78 -2.87 -5.23 -19.64
N LEU A 79 -2.69 -4.57 -18.49
CA LEU A 79 -3.57 -4.76 -17.35
C LEU A 79 -5.02 -4.38 -17.66
N ALA A 80 -5.25 -3.29 -18.40
CA ALA A 80 -6.58 -2.89 -18.84
C ALA A 80 -7.20 -3.93 -19.77
N ALA A 81 -6.44 -4.45 -20.74
CA ALA A 81 -6.89 -5.53 -21.61
C ALA A 81 -7.25 -6.79 -20.80
N PHE A 82 -6.40 -7.21 -19.86
CA PHE A 82 -6.72 -8.32 -18.97
C PHE A 82 -8.01 -8.09 -18.19
N ARG A 83 -8.25 -6.87 -17.68
CA ARG A 83 -9.50 -6.53 -16.98
C ARG A 83 -10.73 -6.57 -17.89
N LEU A 84 -10.59 -6.23 -19.16
CA LEU A 84 -11.66 -6.37 -20.16
C LEU A 84 -11.92 -7.84 -20.50
N HIS A 85 -10.87 -8.66 -20.53
CA HIS A 85 -10.96 -10.10 -20.80
C HIS A 85 -11.42 -10.94 -19.61
N THR A 86 -11.17 -10.49 -18.37
CA THR A 86 -11.68 -11.11 -17.15
C THR A 86 -12.98 -10.40 -16.76
N PRO A 87 -14.14 -10.77 -17.31
CA PRO A 87 -15.40 -10.22 -16.82
C PRO A 87 -15.45 -10.45 -15.32
N VAL A 88 -15.73 -9.39 -14.55
CA VAL A 88 -15.95 -9.52 -13.10
C VAL A 88 -17.19 -10.38 -12.94
N TYR A 89 -16.99 -11.67 -12.66
CA TYR A 89 -18.07 -12.58 -12.33
C TYR A 89 -18.63 -12.09 -10.99
N LYS A 90 -19.81 -11.47 -11.05
CA LYS A 90 -20.56 -11.13 -9.85
C LYS A 90 -21.10 -12.46 -9.33
N GLU A 91 -20.32 -13.09 -8.46
CA GLU A 91 -20.80 -14.27 -7.74
C GLU A 91 -22.03 -13.83 -6.95
N PRO A 92 -23.15 -14.56 -6.99
CA PRO A 92 -24.25 -14.34 -6.06
C PRO A 92 -23.74 -14.44 -4.62
N ALA A 93 -24.46 -13.82 -3.68
CA ALA A 93 -24.12 -13.91 -2.26
C ALA A 93 -24.05 -15.40 -1.88
N CYS A 94 -22.85 -15.87 -1.56
CA CYS A 94 -22.59 -17.28 -1.28
C CYS A 94 -22.44 -17.46 0.23
N HIS A 95 -23.46 -18.00 0.86
CA HIS A 95 -23.46 -18.28 2.29
C HIS A 95 -22.99 -19.71 2.52
N VAL A 96 -21.72 -19.84 2.90
CA VAL A 96 -21.16 -21.11 3.33
C VAL A 96 -21.54 -21.39 4.78
N GLN A 97 -21.87 -22.64 5.07
CA GLN A 97 -22.18 -23.08 6.42
C GLN A 97 -20.99 -22.86 7.38
N SER A 98 -21.27 -22.34 8.57
CA SER A 98 -20.23 -22.10 9.57
C SER A 98 -19.69 -23.42 10.14
N GLN A 99 -18.37 -23.58 10.10
CA GLN A 99 -17.71 -24.73 10.73
C GLN A 99 -17.53 -24.45 12.22
N SER A 100 -17.97 -25.38 13.06
CA SER A 100 -17.73 -25.30 14.50
C SER A 100 -16.22 -25.41 14.77
N MET A 101 -15.74 -24.74 15.81
CA MET A 101 -14.35 -24.87 16.28
C MET A 101 -14.24 -26.04 17.27
N PRO A 102 -13.07 -26.71 17.39
CA PRO A 102 -12.88 -27.80 18.35
C PRO A 102 -13.08 -27.39 19.82
N SER A 103 -13.09 -26.08 20.11
CA SER A 103 -13.35 -25.50 21.44
C SER A 103 -14.83 -25.52 21.86
N MET A 104 -15.78 -25.62 20.92
CA MET A 104 -17.21 -25.75 21.22
C MET A 104 -17.65 -27.20 21.48
N GLY A 105 -16.70 -28.14 21.48
CA GLY A 105 -16.91 -29.56 21.71
C GLY A 105 -16.51 -30.41 20.50
N LEU A 106 -15.70 -31.44 20.73
CA LEU A 106 -15.16 -32.32 19.68
C LEU A 106 -16.26 -33.02 18.87
N LEU A 107 -17.36 -33.39 19.51
CA LEU A 107 -18.47 -34.10 18.87
C LEU A 107 -19.20 -33.20 17.85
N HIS A 108 -19.49 -31.96 18.24
CA HIS A 108 -20.05 -30.96 17.33
C HIS A 108 -19.08 -30.55 16.21
N TYR A 109 -17.77 -30.57 16.49
CA TYR A 109 -16.71 -30.32 15.50
C TYR A 109 -16.69 -31.38 14.40
N VAL A 110 -16.60 -32.65 14.79
CA VAL A 110 -16.53 -33.77 13.82
C VAL A 110 -17.83 -33.90 13.03
N GLN A 111 -18.98 -33.69 13.67
CA GLN A 111 -20.26 -33.72 12.97
C GLN A 111 -20.35 -32.62 11.90
N SER A 112 -19.96 -31.38 12.23
CA SER A 112 -19.94 -30.27 11.27
C SER A 112 -18.97 -30.54 10.11
N MET A 113 -17.81 -31.13 10.39
CA MET A 113 -16.80 -31.50 9.38
C MET A 113 -17.29 -32.60 8.42
N LEU A 114 -18.02 -33.60 8.93
CA LEU A 114 -18.57 -34.69 8.11
C LEU A 114 -19.82 -34.27 7.34
N CYS A 115 -20.69 -33.44 7.93
CA CYS A 115 -21.92 -32.97 7.26
C CYS A 115 -21.64 -31.90 6.21
N ASN A 116 -20.63 -31.03 6.41
CA ASN A 116 -20.24 -29.96 5.49
C ASN A 116 -18.91 -30.26 4.78
N PHE A 117 -18.68 -31.53 4.40
CA PHE A 117 -17.45 -31.93 3.71
C PHE A 117 -17.39 -31.43 2.25
N ASN A 118 -18.56 -31.28 1.63
CA ASN A 118 -18.71 -30.67 0.32
C ASN A 118 -19.17 -29.22 0.53
N TYR A 119 -18.30 -28.25 0.25
CA TYR A 119 -18.57 -26.82 0.44
C TYR A 119 -19.59 -26.32 -0.61
N THR A 120 -20.85 -26.68 -0.42
CA THR A 120 -21.94 -26.22 -1.29
C THR A 120 -22.27 -24.77 -0.98
N CYS A 121 -22.45 -23.98 -2.04
CA CYS A 121 -22.84 -22.58 -1.95
C CYS A 121 -24.37 -22.46 -1.84
N TYR A 122 -24.87 -21.69 -0.88
CA TYR A 122 -26.29 -21.36 -0.74
C TYR A 122 -26.51 -19.86 -0.97
N ASP A 123 -27.60 -19.51 -1.65
CA ASP A 123 -27.95 -18.10 -1.93
C ASP A 123 -28.45 -17.35 -0.68
N GLU A 124 -28.90 -18.08 0.36
CA GLU A 124 -29.43 -17.56 1.62
C GLU A 124 -28.64 -18.11 2.81
N ASP A 125 -28.61 -17.38 3.93
CA ASP A 125 -27.96 -17.82 5.18
C ASP A 125 -28.54 -19.17 5.65
N PRO A 126 -27.76 -20.25 5.60
CA PRO A 126 -28.31 -21.56 5.90
C PRO A 126 -28.36 -21.73 7.43
N ASN A 127 -29.37 -22.45 7.91
CA ASN A 127 -29.59 -22.64 9.35
C ASN A 127 -28.37 -23.34 10.00
N PRO A 128 -27.93 -22.91 11.20
CA PRO A 128 -26.78 -23.51 11.86
C PRO A 128 -27.11 -24.96 12.21
N LEU A 129 -26.38 -25.94 11.66
CA LEU A 129 -26.55 -27.36 12.00
C LEU A 129 -26.13 -27.59 13.45
N THR A 130 -27.06 -27.42 14.37
CA THR A 130 -26.91 -27.81 15.76
C THR A 130 -27.40 -29.25 15.94
N LEU A 131 -26.84 -30.01 16.90
CA LEU A 131 -27.33 -31.36 17.23
C LEU A 131 -28.82 -31.39 17.64
N LEU A 132 -29.47 -30.24 17.79
CA LEU A 132 -30.89 -30.14 18.12
C LEU A 132 -31.79 -29.92 16.90
N GLN A 133 -31.26 -29.92 15.66
CA GLN A 133 -32.15 -30.04 14.51
C GLN A 133 -32.73 -31.47 14.45
N PRO A 134 -34.07 -31.64 14.50
CA PRO A 134 -34.68 -32.90 14.13
C PRO A 134 -34.32 -33.15 12.66
N GLU A 135 -33.93 -34.38 12.32
CA GLU A 135 -33.65 -34.93 10.97
C GLU A 135 -32.33 -35.73 10.91
N THR A 136 -31.43 -35.66 11.90
CA THR A 136 -30.18 -36.46 11.84
C THR A 136 -30.31 -37.85 12.48
N PRO A 137 -29.86 -38.93 11.81
CA PRO A 137 -29.87 -40.29 12.37
C PRO A 137 -29.00 -40.42 13.62
N LEU A 138 -28.00 -39.54 13.75
CA LEU A 138 -27.12 -39.46 14.91
C LEU A 138 -27.87 -38.91 16.14
N PHE A 139 -28.82 -37.99 15.96
CA PHE A 139 -29.65 -37.50 17.07
C PHE A 139 -30.47 -38.63 17.72
N TYR A 140 -31.03 -39.53 16.91
CA TYR A 140 -31.74 -40.72 17.41
C TYR A 140 -30.79 -41.67 18.13
N LEU A 141 -29.59 -41.90 17.59
CA LEU A 141 -28.58 -42.73 18.23
C LEU A 141 -28.19 -42.16 19.60
N VAL A 142 -27.88 -40.87 19.67
CA VAL A 142 -27.49 -40.20 20.92
C VAL A 142 -28.65 -40.21 21.91
N ARG A 143 -29.88 -39.90 21.48
CA ARG A 143 -31.08 -40.00 22.33
C ARG A 143 -31.23 -41.41 22.90
N ASN A 144 -31.16 -42.44 22.06
CA ASN A 144 -31.32 -43.82 22.48
C ASN A 144 -30.19 -44.27 23.42
N LEU A 145 -28.95 -43.83 23.16
CA LEU A 145 -27.80 -44.14 24.01
C LEU A 145 -27.89 -43.41 25.34
N THR A 146 -28.33 -42.15 25.35
CA THR A 146 -28.57 -41.38 26.59
C THR A 146 -29.73 -41.95 27.39
N THR A 147 -30.78 -42.47 26.75
CA THR A 147 -31.87 -43.14 27.48
C THR A 147 -31.40 -44.47 28.05
N LEU A 148 -30.55 -45.22 27.33
CA LEU A 148 -29.95 -46.47 27.83
C LEU A 148 -28.95 -46.25 28.96
N LEU A 149 -28.24 -45.12 28.97
CA LEU A 149 -27.30 -44.76 30.04
C LEU A 149 -27.97 -44.03 31.21
N ALA A 150 -29.15 -43.46 31.00
CA ALA A 150 -29.98 -42.85 32.04
C ALA A 150 -30.91 -43.87 32.72
N ASP A 151 -31.11 -45.03 32.10
CA ASP A 151 -31.67 -46.20 32.76
C ASP A 151 -30.64 -46.66 33.80
N GLU A 152 -31.02 -46.52 35.07
CA GLU A 152 -30.17 -46.77 36.24
C GLU A 152 -29.67 -48.24 36.30
N ASP A 153 -30.21 -49.13 35.45
CA ASP A 153 -29.99 -50.58 35.43
C ASP A 153 -28.61 -51.06 34.92
N VAL A 154 -27.78 -50.21 34.28
CA VAL A 154 -26.42 -50.61 33.83
C VAL A 154 -25.34 -50.35 34.88
N ARG A 155 -25.66 -49.63 35.97
CA ARG A 155 -24.69 -49.28 37.03
C ARG A 155 -24.50 -50.35 38.11
N GLU A 156 -25.37 -51.36 38.15
CA GLU A 156 -25.36 -52.42 39.17
C GLU A 156 -25.03 -53.81 38.57
N LEU A 157 -24.25 -53.86 37.47
CA LEU A 157 -23.55 -55.06 37.00
C LEU A 157 -22.04 -54.85 36.91
#